data_AF-A0A921ISJ0-F1
#
_entry.id   AF-A0A921ISJ0-F1
#
_cell.length_a   1.000
_cell.length_b   1.000
_cell.length_c   1.000
_cell.angle_alpha   90.00
_cell.angle_beta   90.00
_cell.angle_gamma   90.00
#
_symmetry.space_group_name_H-M   'P 1'
#
loop_
_entity.id
_entity.type
_entity.pdbx_description
1 polymer ?
#
loop_
_entity_poly.entity_id
_entity_poly.type
_entity_poly.pdbx_seq_one_letter_code
_entity_poly.pdbx_strand_id
1 'polypeptide(L)'
;MTVMASASSSRQTQMNARIDAALKEAGDTVLGNLGYTPSMAVRGFWRFIVNHQDDAAAVREIIEPAVATELSAEAARKMSATSRLRSLYEQTAAELGIDGEDASILPSWDELRDAWYSERLGGDA
;
A
#
# COMPACT_ATOMS: atom_id res chain seq x y z
N MET A 1 10.80 -54.47 -7.95
CA MET A 1 10.36 -53.40 -7.03
C MET A 1 10.32 -52.12 -7.85
N THR A 2 9.16 -51.78 -8.42
CA THR A 2 9.00 -50.58 -9.26
C THR A 2 8.26 -49.54 -8.44
N VAL A 3 8.97 -48.51 -7.98
CA VAL A 3 8.33 -47.36 -7.32
C VAL A 3 7.76 -46.48 -8.43
N MET A 4 6.44 -46.52 -8.61
CA MET A 4 5.75 -45.50 -9.39
C MET A 4 5.75 -44.22 -8.57
N ALA A 5 6.43 -43.18 -9.07
CA ALA A 5 6.31 -41.84 -8.54
C ALA A 5 4.85 -41.39 -8.65
N SER A 6 4.20 -41.17 -7.50
CA SER A 6 2.89 -40.55 -7.43
C SER A 6 3.01 -39.11 -7.91
N ALA A 7 2.49 -38.83 -9.11
CA ALA A 7 2.25 -37.46 -9.53
C ALA A 7 1.16 -36.89 -8.63
N SER A 8 1.52 -35.97 -7.74
CA SER A 8 0.53 -35.24 -6.95
C SER A 8 -0.39 -34.50 -7.91
N SER A 9 -1.63 -34.95 -8.03
CA SER A 9 -2.66 -34.24 -8.76
C SER A 9 -2.86 -32.89 -8.07
N SER A 10 -2.36 -31.82 -8.68
CA SER A 10 -2.66 -30.47 -8.20
C SER A 10 -4.16 -30.26 -8.37
N ARG A 11 -4.88 -30.23 -7.24
CA ARG A 11 -6.33 -30.04 -7.23
C ARG A 11 -6.64 -28.69 -7.88
N GLN A 12 -7.21 -28.71 -9.08
CA GLN A 12 -7.67 -27.52 -9.77
C GLN A 12 -9.07 -27.14 -9.27
N THR A 13 -9.29 -25.85 -9.03
CA THR A 13 -10.58 -25.29 -8.61
C THR A 13 -11.02 -24.25 -9.64
N GLN A 14 -12.32 -24.23 -9.96
CA GLN A 14 -12.92 -23.22 -10.82
C GLN A 14 -13.23 -21.94 -10.03
N MET A 15 -12.94 -20.78 -10.61
CA MET A 15 -13.32 -19.48 -10.08
C MET A 15 -14.28 -18.81 -11.06
N ASN A 16 -15.48 -18.47 -10.58
CA ASN A 16 -16.52 -17.80 -11.36
C ASN A 16 -16.83 -16.44 -10.72
N ALA A 17 -16.79 -15.37 -11.50
CA ALA A 17 -17.13 -14.02 -11.06
C ALA A 17 -18.12 -13.39 -12.06
N ARG A 18 -19.07 -12.62 -11.55
CA ARG A 18 -19.95 -11.79 -12.38
C ARG A 18 -19.22 -10.49 -12.70
N ILE A 19 -19.28 -10.07 -13.96
CA ILE A 19 -18.64 -8.86 -14.47
C ILE A 19 -19.58 -8.22 -15.50
N ASP A 20 -19.50 -6.91 -15.66
CA ASP A 20 -20.19 -6.20 -16.73
C ASP A 20 -19.79 -6.76 -18.11
N ALA A 21 -20.76 -6.90 -19.01
CA ALA A 21 -20.56 -7.55 -20.31
C ALA A 21 -19.70 -6.70 -21.25
N ALA A 22 -19.88 -5.37 -21.26
CA ALA A 22 -19.08 -4.48 -22.09
C ALA A 22 -17.63 -4.42 -21.59
N LEU A 23 -17.44 -4.41 -20.26
CA LEU A 23 -16.12 -4.49 -19.65
C LEU A 23 -15.41 -5.81 -19.98
N LYS A 24 -16.13 -6.94 -19.94
CA LYS A 24 -15.61 -8.26 -20.33
C LYS A 24 -15.12 -8.26 -21.78
N GLU A 25 -15.92 -7.75 -22.70
CA GLU A 25 -15.60 -7.74 -24.14
C GLU A 25 -14.41 -6.83 -24.46
N ALA A 26 -14.37 -5.63 -23.88
CA ALA A 26 -13.24 -4.72 -24.00
C ALA A 26 -11.95 -5.35 -23.46
N GLY A 27 -12.03 -5.99 -22.29
CA GLY A 27 -10.91 -6.70 -21.68
C GLY A 27 -10.41 -7.87 -22.53
N ASP A 28 -11.31 -8.70 -23.05
CA ASP A 28 -10.96 -9.83 -23.92
C ASP A 28 -10.24 -9.37 -25.19
N THR A 29 -10.67 -8.24 -25.77
CA THR A 29 -10.02 -7.62 -26.94
C THR A 29 -8.59 -7.20 -26.63
N VAL A 30 -8.38 -6.49 -25.52
CA VAL A 30 -7.04 -6.04 -25.10
C VAL A 30 -6.14 -7.24 -24.79
N LEU A 31 -6.63 -8.23 -24.07
CA LEU A 31 -5.87 -9.44 -23.75
C LEU A 31 -5.51 -10.23 -25.01
N GLY A 32 -6.44 -10.37 -25.95
CA GLY A 32 -6.22 -11.02 -27.24
C GLY A 32 -5.11 -10.34 -28.05
N ASN A 33 -5.12 -9.01 -28.11
CA ASN A 33 -4.06 -8.22 -28.78
C ASN A 33 -2.68 -8.42 -28.14
N LEU A 34 -2.63 -8.73 -26.84
CA LEU A 34 -1.40 -9.02 -26.10
C LEU A 34 -1.04 -10.53 -26.11
N GLY A 35 -1.82 -11.38 -26.78
CA GLY A 35 -1.59 -12.82 -26.85
C GLY A 35 -1.97 -13.59 -25.58
N TYR A 36 -2.77 -12.99 -24.69
CA TYR A 36 -3.22 -13.62 -23.46
C TYR A 36 -4.68 -14.07 -23.54
N THR A 37 -4.99 -15.20 -22.89
CA THR A 37 -6.36 -15.61 -22.63
C THR A 37 -6.84 -15.00 -21.30
N PRO A 38 -8.16 -14.82 -21.11
CA PRO A 38 -8.70 -14.32 -19.84
C PRO A 38 -8.29 -15.17 -18.63
N SER A 39 -8.26 -16.49 -18.78
CA SER A 39 -7.81 -17.40 -17.71
C SER A 39 -6.34 -17.23 -17.35
N MET A 40 -5.46 -16.92 -18.32
CA MET A 40 -4.05 -16.62 -18.04
C MET A 40 -3.91 -15.32 -17.28
N ALA A 41 -4.65 -14.27 -17.68
CA ALA A 41 -4.65 -12.99 -16.98
C ALA A 41 -5.11 -13.13 -15.53
N VAL A 42 -6.22 -13.83 -15.27
CA VAL A 42 -6.74 -14.07 -13.92
C VAL A 42 -5.75 -14.85 -13.05
N ARG A 43 -5.13 -15.91 -13.58
CA ARG A 43 -4.10 -16.66 -12.84
C ARG A 43 -2.85 -15.82 -12.57
N GLY A 44 -2.46 -14.97 -13.54
CA GLY A 44 -1.36 -14.01 -13.38
C GLY A 44 -1.65 -13.01 -12.27
N PHE A 45 -2.87 -12.48 -12.23
CA PHE A 45 -3.33 -11.58 -11.18
C PHE A 45 -3.33 -12.24 -9.79
N TRP A 46 -3.80 -13.49 -9.67
CA TRP A 46 -3.72 -14.23 -8.39
C TRP A 46 -2.28 -14.44 -7.92
N ARG A 47 -1.37 -14.75 -8.85
CA ARG A 47 0.08 -14.83 -8.55
C ARG A 47 0.64 -13.48 -8.09
N PHE A 48 0.22 -12.38 -8.72
CA PHE A 48 0.62 -11.04 -8.31
C PHE A 48 0.21 -10.78 -6.85
N ILE A 49 -1.05 -11.04 -6.49
CA ILE A 49 -1.55 -10.82 -5.13
C ILE A 49 -0.72 -11.61 -4.10
N VAL A 50 -0.47 -12.89 -4.36
CA VAL A 50 0.30 -13.75 -3.44
C VAL A 50 1.73 -13.25 -3.30
N ASN A 51 2.37 -12.84 -4.41
CA ASN A 51 3.74 -12.34 -4.38
C ASN A 51 3.88 -10.99 -3.66
N HIS A 52 2.79 -10.23 -3.51
CA HIS A 52 2.76 -8.92 -2.84
C HIS A 52 1.91 -8.94 -1.57
N GLN A 53 1.79 -10.10 -0.91
CA GLN A 53 0.95 -10.24 0.29
C GLN A 53 1.35 -9.32 1.45
N ASP A 54 2.64 -8.95 1.54
CA ASP A 54 3.18 -8.04 2.56
C ASP A 54 3.11 -6.56 2.13
N ASP A 55 2.68 -6.28 0.89
CA ASP A 55 2.49 -4.94 0.33
C ASP A 55 1.01 -4.71 0.00
N ALA A 56 0.24 -4.42 1.04
CA ALA A 56 -1.18 -4.14 0.91
C ALA A 56 -1.47 -2.90 0.04
N ALA A 57 -0.52 -1.96 -0.09
CA ALA A 57 -0.70 -0.78 -0.92
C ALA A 57 -0.66 -1.15 -2.41
N ALA A 58 0.33 -1.94 -2.83
CA ALA A 58 0.45 -2.41 -4.22
C ALA A 58 -0.77 -3.25 -4.65
N VAL A 59 -1.30 -4.09 -3.76
CA VAL A 59 -2.51 -4.88 -4.06
C VAL A 59 -3.75 -3.98 -4.20
N ARG A 60 -3.91 -2.98 -3.32
CA ARG A 60 -5.05 -2.04 -3.38
C ARG A 60 -5.02 -1.16 -4.61
N GLU A 61 -3.84 -0.74 -5.08
CA GLU A 61 -3.71 0.06 -6.29
C GLU A 61 -4.30 -0.64 -7.52
N ILE A 62 -4.20 -1.97 -7.60
CA ILE A 62 -4.75 -2.74 -8.72
C ILE A 62 -6.25 -3.00 -8.56
N ILE A 63 -6.73 -3.31 -7.35
CA ILE A 63 -8.14 -3.65 -7.10
C ILE A 63 -9.03 -2.40 -7.07
N GLU A 64 -8.53 -1.32 -6.45
CA GLU A 64 -9.26 -0.08 -6.19
C GLU A 64 -8.43 1.14 -6.62
N PRO A 65 -8.09 1.27 -7.92
CA PRO A 65 -7.19 2.32 -8.40
C PRO A 65 -7.66 3.74 -8.08
N ALA A 66 -8.98 3.97 -8.07
CA ALA A 66 -9.56 5.27 -7.69
C ALA A 66 -9.27 5.61 -6.22
N VAL A 67 -9.47 4.67 -5.31
CA VAL A 67 -9.25 4.87 -3.86
C VAL A 67 -7.76 5.04 -3.56
N ALA A 68 -6.89 4.25 -4.20
CA ALA A 68 -5.45 4.37 -4.04
C ALA A 68 -4.95 5.75 -4.50
N THR A 69 -5.48 6.25 -5.63
CA THR A 69 -5.17 7.59 -6.14
C THR A 69 -5.60 8.69 -5.17
N GLU A 70 -6.80 8.59 -4.60
CA GLU A 70 -7.30 9.56 -3.61
C GLU A 70 -6.45 9.58 -2.33
N LEU A 71 -6.09 8.41 -1.80
CA LEU A 71 -5.22 8.28 -0.63
C LEU A 71 -3.83 8.89 -0.89
N SER A 72 -3.27 8.65 -2.07
CA SER A 72 -1.99 9.24 -2.49
C SER A 72 -2.09 10.77 -2.60
N ALA A 73 -3.16 11.29 -3.20
CA ALA A 73 -3.39 12.73 -3.31
C ALA A 73 -3.60 13.39 -1.94
N GLU A 74 -4.29 12.73 -1.01
CA GLU A 74 -4.44 13.20 0.37
C GLU A 74 -3.10 13.20 1.11
N ALA A 75 -2.29 12.14 0.96
CA ALA A 75 -0.95 12.07 1.56
C ALA A 75 -0.04 13.18 1.03
N ALA A 76 -0.05 13.43 -0.28
CA ALA A 76 0.71 14.52 -0.90
C ALA A 76 0.24 15.90 -0.39
N ARG A 77 -1.08 16.11 -0.28
CA ARG A 77 -1.64 17.34 0.31
C ARG A 77 -1.17 17.55 1.74
N LYS A 78 -1.27 16.54 2.61
CA LYS A 78 -0.78 16.62 4.00
C LYS A 78 0.70 16.94 4.07
N MET A 79 1.52 16.26 3.27
CA MET A 79 2.97 16.51 3.21
C MET A 79 3.27 17.95 2.79
N SER A 80 2.60 18.47 1.76
CA SER A 80 2.76 19.86 1.33
C SER A 80 2.36 20.86 2.42
N ALA A 81 1.29 20.59 3.16
CA ALA A 81 0.83 21.45 4.26
C ALA A 81 1.85 21.45 5.41
N THR A 82 2.39 20.28 5.77
CA THR A 82 3.43 20.16 6.79
C THR A 82 4.71 20.88 6.38
N SER A 83 5.16 20.72 5.13
CA SER A 83 6.34 21.42 4.61
C SER A 83 6.14 22.93 4.62
N ARG A 84 4.96 23.43 4.22
CA ARG A 84 4.64 24.86 4.26
C ARG A 84 4.65 25.41 5.68
N LEU A 85 4.07 24.67 6.62
CA LEU A 85 4.05 25.06 8.03
C LEU A 85 5.46 25.14 8.60
N ARG A 86 6.31 24.16 8.27
CA ARG A 86 7.72 24.14 8.67
C ARG A 86 8.46 25.37 8.13
N SER A 87 8.32 25.66 6.84
CA SER A 87 8.97 26.84 6.24
C SER A 87 8.50 28.15 6.86
N LEU A 88 7.21 28.27 7.21
CA LEU A 88 6.71 29.44 7.92
C LEU A 88 7.35 29.57 9.31
N TYR A 89 7.44 28.47 10.05
CA TYR A 89 8.09 28.45 11.35
C TYR A 89 9.57 28.84 11.26
N GLU A 90 10.32 28.25 10.32
CA GLU A 90 11.74 28.58 10.08
C GLU A 90 11.92 30.07 9.74
N GLN A 91 11.04 30.63 8.91
CA GLN A 91 11.07 32.05 8.56
C GLN A 91 10.80 32.95 9.78
N THR A 92 9.75 32.66 10.56
CA THR A 92 9.42 33.43 11.76
C THR A 92 10.48 33.30 12.85
N ALA A 93 11.06 32.11 13.04
CA ALA A 93 12.17 31.90 13.97
C ALA A 93 13.38 32.77 13.59
N ALA A 94 13.75 32.78 12.30
CA ALA A 94 14.82 33.62 11.79
C ALA A 94 14.55 35.13 12.00
N GLU A 95 13.32 35.60 11.76
CA GLU A 95 12.92 37.00 11.99
C GLU A 95 13.00 37.40 13.48
N LEU A 96 12.73 36.47 14.39
CA LEU A 96 12.82 36.69 15.83
C LEU A 96 14.23 36.44 16.41
N GLY A 97 15.19 36.05 15.58
CA GLY A 97 16.55 35.70 16.01
C GLY A 97 16.60 34.45 16.90
N ILE A 98 15.64 33.54 16.73
CA ILE A 98 15.62 32.23 17.38
C ILE A 98 16.49 31.30 16.54
N ASP A 99 17.67 30.98 17.04
CA ASP A 99 18.54 29.99 16.41
C ASP A 99 17.82 28.63 16.37
N GLY A 100 17.90 27.94 15.23
CA GLY A 100 17.29 26.62 15.08
C GLY A 100 17.90 25.65 16.09
N GLU A 101 17.07 25.07 16.96
CA GLU A 101 17.53 24.04 17.89
C GLU A 101 18.16 22.87 17.12
N ASP A 102 19.27 22.35 17.66
CA ASP A 102 19.92 21.17 17.12
C ASP A 102 18.91 20.02 17.16
N ALA A 103 18.47 19.55 15.98
CA ALA A 103 17.47 18.51 15.85
C ALA A 103 17.88 17.19 16.53
N SER A 104 19.17 17.02 16.87
CA SER A 104 19.66 15.90 17.67
C SER A 104 19.23 15.94 19.14
N ILE A 105 18.73 17.07 19.63
CA ILE A 105 18.22 17.25 21.01
C ILE A 105 16.74 16.87 21.10
N LEU A 106 16.02 16.81 19.98
CA LEU A 106 14.61 16.47 19.97
C LEU A 106 14.41 14.95 20.11
N PRO A 107 13.45 14.49 20.94
CA PRO A 107 13.15 13.07 21.06
C PRO A 107 12.64 12.51 19.73
N SER A 108 13.01 11.28 19.44
CA SER A 108 12.47 10.53 18.31
C SER A 108 10.96 10.32 18.45
N TRP A 109 10.29 10.03 17.33
CA TRP A 109 8.85 9.75 17.36
C TRP A 109 8.50 8.53 18.24
N ASP A 110 9.37 7.52 18.26
CA ASP A 110 9.18 6.34 19.10
C ASP A 110 9.26 6.71 20.59
N GLU A 111 10.21 7.55 20.99
CA GLU A 111 10.34 8.02 22.38
C GLU A 111 9.12 8.86 22.81
N LEU A 112 8.63 9.76 21.95
CA LEU A 112 7.42 10.55 22.23
C LEU A 112 6.18 9.66 22.37
N ARG A 113 6.03 8.69 21.47
CA ARG A 113 4.92 7.73 21.49
C ARG A 113 4.95 6.88 22.75
N ASP A 114 6.13 6.38 23.13
CA ASP A 114 6.30 5.48 24.26
C ASP A 114 6.11 6.24 25.59
N ALA A 115 6.57 7.50 25.67
CA ALA A 115 6.28 8.40 26.79
C ALA A 115 4.77 8.64 26.94
N TRP A 116 4.08 8.92 25.83
CA TRP A 116 2.63 9.12 25.82
C TRP A 116 1.85 7.88 26.28
N TYR A 117 2.24 6.69 25.82
CA TYR A 117 1.63 5.44 26.30
C TYR A 117 1.92 5.18 27.78
N SER A 118 3.14 5.48 28.24
CA SER A 118 3.54 5.31 29.64
C SER A 118 2.75 6.22 30.58
N GLU A 119 2.53 7.48 30.21
CA GLU A 119 1.72 8.43 31.00
C GLU A 119 0.26 8.02 31.11
N ARG A 120 -0.30 7.39 30.07
CA ARG A 120 -1.73 7.11 29.98
C ARG A 120 -2.14 5.70 30.41
N LEU A 121 -1.19 4.74 30.38
CA LEU A 121 -1.43 3.33 30.72
C LEU A 121 -0.61 2.84 31.92
N GLY A 122 0.39 3.60 32.39
CA GLY A 122 1.26 3.24 33.52
C GLY A 122 0.80 3.77 34.89
N GLY A 123 -0.39 4.38 34.98
CA GLY A 123 -0.91 5.02 36.19
C GLY A 123 -1.67 4.11 37.18
N ASP A 124 -1.94 2.85 36.82
CA ASP A 124 -2.67 1.90 37.68
C ASP A 124 -1.83 0.62 37.90
N ALA A 125 -0.97 0.63 38.92
CA ALA A 125 -0.41 -0.57 39.55
C ALA A 125 -0.25 -0.34 41.06
#